data_AF-A0A329H8X4-F1
#
_entry.id   AF-A0A329H8X4-F1
#
_cell.length_a   1.000
_cell.length_b   1.000
_cell.length_c   1.000
_cell.angle_alpha   90.00
_cell.angle_beta   90.00
_cell.angle_gamma   90.00
#
_symmetry.space_group_name_H-M   'P 1'
#
loop_
_entity.id
_entity.type
_entity.pdbx_description
1 polymer ?
#
loop_
_entity_poly.entity_id
_entity_poly.type
_entity_poly.pdbx_seq_one_letter_code
_entity_poly.pdbx_strand_id
1 'polypeptide(L)'
;MNDVQKEHLSPFFSILIGFNKSNYTAKYLHTSVMQVIDTKIYNEGEIKQYPATSETINEANVLISPYSINKIPSWTKRNDIHDIENHIALTFTLGSYVAFYFSEKGMKDLIRENFKSAPLSNLYPVEISHLNHLFINEDNIKMLWLLGIHGKTTFKADSKVLGGNSVAESLDPLEDQSYMMSAVRTEIGNNNKTIGLNPFKSSVWKGPCKDWDTFEKNVIEILDMLNSNKQNNTTPISILASPINDLNNVQDAYDFSVIDPDFVPYEMSSTKVDLLRKIATKYRIEISPIMNSAFSLKVFYENVHCGEISVRPVIKDYEISFEINNQQPVSQKKDILNNYAKIFRYPELIKCWYESGHAVVNSWIFKTDYKDVTYNGFIWADFEKFDVCKEKPLVSDKLDLTKIGSQNSLFCWIKNRWNSRWDSSDNFNTTEKPTGWLYCDDGAGEKADFIHIDDHNDKTIISLIHIKAANSSSISRRISVGAHDIVLSQAVKNLRYSNRKNLIQDLTERASVSQNKMCWHENKMIKPSDFILQLSSLNSNPNKIKTRVIVIQPHTTKSYYTKSQNSNIKRQLDVLLVSSDNAIKSSGAEFHIIGFNDE
;
A
#
# COMPACT_ATOMS: atom_id res chain seq x y z
N MET A 1 36.98 -33.74 18.06
CA MET A 1 36.61 -32.98 16.86
C MET A 1 36.97 -31.52 17.11
N ASN A 2 38.18 -31.09 16.74
CA ASN A 2 38.73 -29.79 17.13
C ASN A 2 38.97 -28.83 15.96
N ASP A 3 38.49 -29.12 14.74
CA ASP A 3 38.80 -28.24 13.62
C ASP A 3 37.66 -28.24 12.59
N VAL A 4 36.66 -27.38 12.81
CA VAL A 4 35.70 -27.03 11.76
C VAL A 4 36.40 -26.02 10.87
N GLN A 5 36.79 -26.43 9.66
CA GLN A 5 37.41 -25.56 8.65
C GLN A 5 36.37 -25.14 7.60
N LYS A 6 36.55 -23.99 6.95
CA LYS A 6 35.60 -23.50 5.94
C LYS A 6 35.47 -24.49 4.77
N GLU A 7 36.57 -25.16 4.42
CA GLU A 7 36.71 -26.15 3.36
C GLU A 7 35.83 -27.39 3.59
N HIS A 8 35.40 -27.65 4.82
CA HIS A 8 34.45 -28.72 5.14
C HIS A 8 33.00 -28.36 4.77
N LEU A 9 32.73 -27.11 4.39
CA LEU A 9 31.40 -26.60 4.05
C LEU A 9 31.34 -26.20 2.57
N SER A 10 30.21 -26.47 1.92
CA SER A 10 29.95 -25.96 0.57
C SER A 10 29.49 -24.49 0.64
N PRO A 11 30.18 -23.55 -0.02
CA PRO A 11 29.81 -22.14 0.05
C PRO A 11 28.51 -21.85 -0.70
N PHE A 12 27.65 -21.03 -0.10
CA PHE A 12 26.46 -20.47 -0.75
C PHE A 12 26.60 -18.96 -0.82
N PHE A 13 26.70 -18.38 -2.01
CA PHE A 13 26.90 -16.94 -2.17
C PHE A 13 25.65 -16.16 -1.77
N SER A 14 25.65 -15.67 -0.52
CA SER A 14 24.69 -14.75 0.05
C SER A 14 25.40 -13.92 1.13
N ILE A 15 25.81 -12.71 0.79
CA ILE A 15 26.57 -11.82 1.66
C ILE A 15 25.74 -10.62 2.11
N LEU A 16 26.03 -10.15 3.32
CA LEU A 16 25.60 -8.84 3.82
C LEU A 16 26.73 -7.85 3.59
N ILE A 17 26.43 -6.69 3.02
CA ILE A 17 27.41 -5.62 2.78
C ILE A 17 27.11 -4.41 3.66
N GLY A 18 28.16 -3.74 4.12
CA GLY A 18 28.06 -2.55 4.95
C GLY A 18 29.12 -1.51 4.59
N PHE A 19 28.79 -0.25 4.87
CA PHE A 19 29.68 0.89 4.75
C PHE A 19 30.35 1.19 6.10
N ASN A 20 31.66 1.04 6.14
CA ASN A 20 32.49 1.20 7.32
C ASN A 20 32.93 2.66 7.49
N LYS A 21 32.07 3.48 8.09
CA LYS A 21 32.28 4.94 8.20
C LYS A 21 33.48 5.32 9.08
N SER A 22 33.80 4.50 10.09
CA SER A 22 34.87 4.77 11.05
C SER A 22 36.19 4.06 10.73
N ASN A 23 36.32 3.46 9.53
CA ASN A 23 37.47 2.64 9.15
C ASN A 23 37.82 1.60 10.23
N TYR A 24 36.81 0.98 10.84
CA TYR A 24 37.03 -0.11 11.78
C TYR A 24 37.87 -1.20 11.14
N THR A 25 38.79 -1.77 11.91
CA THR A 25 39.61 -2.89 11.44
C THR A 25 38.73 -4.12 11.23
N ALA A 26 39.16 -5.00 10.32
CA ALA A 26 38.51 -6.28 10.10
C ALA A 26 38.33 -7.07 11.40
N LYS A 27 39.38 -7.07 12.24
CA LYS A 27 39.36 -7.72 13.56
C LYS A 27 38.27 -7.16 14.47
N TYR A 28 38.14 -5.83 14.57
CA TYR A 28 37.11 -5.21 15.40
C TYR A 28 35.71 -5.60 14.92
N LEU A 29 35.42 -5.43 13.62
CA LEU A 29 34.13 -5.77 13.02
C LEU A 29 33.78 -7.24 13.23
N HIS A 30 34.74 -8.13 13.01
CA HIS A 30 34.56 -9.56 13.18
C HIS A 30 34.28 -9.93 14.64
N THR A 31 35.07 -9.42 15.60
CA THR A 31 34.82 -9.64 17.03
C THR A 31 33.44 -9.11 17.46
N SER A 32 33.03 -7.93 16.99
CA SER A 32 31.71 -7.36 17.29
C SER A 32 30.57 -8.22 16.74
N VAL A 33 30.72 -8.76 15.53
CA VAL A 33 29.75 -9.70 14.95
C VAL A 33 29.68 -10.99 15.75
N MET A 34 30.82 -11.57 16.11
CA MET A 34 30.87 -12.79 16.93
C MET A 34 30.23 -12.56 18.30
N GLN A 35 30.35 -11.37 18.90
CA GLN A 35 29.66 -11.02 20.14
C GLN A 35 28.12 -11.02 19.99
N VAL A 36 27.60 -10.52 18.86
CA VAL A 36 26.15 -10.55 18.59
C VAL A 36 25.66 -11.98 18.39
N ILE A 37 26.41 -12.79 17.65
CA ILE A 37 26.13 -14.23 17.43
C ILE A 37 26.08 -14.96 18.78
N ASP A 38 27.09 -14.76 19.62
CA ASP A 38 27.21 -15.37 20.95
C ASP A 38 26.00 -15.01 21.82
N THR A 39 25.65 -13.72 21.88
CA THR A 39 24.52 -13.23 22.68
C THR A 39 23.20 -13.82 22.21
N LYS A 40 22.99 -13.92 20.89
CA LYS A 40 21.76 -14.48 20.33
C LYS A 40 21.64 -15.97 20.64
N ILE A 41 22.68 -16.73 20.35
CA ILE A 41 22.66 -18.19 20.48
C ILE A 41 22.64 -18.58 21.95
N TYR A 42 23.31 -17.85 22.85
CA TYR A 42 23.20 -18.06 24.30
C TYR A 42 21.74 -18.03 24.81
N ASN A 43 20.88 -17.23 24.17
CA ASN A 43 19.46 -17.18 24.52
C ASN A 43 18.64 -18.38 23.97
N GLU A 44 19.21 -19.19 23.07
CA GLU A 44 18.52 -20.28 22.35
C GLU A 44 19.16 -21.66 22.53
N GLY A 45 20.42 -21.73 22.98
CA GLY A 45 21.20 -22.96 23.12
C GLY A 45 22.63 -22.71 23.60
N GLU A 46 23.48 -23.72 23.50
CA GLU A 46 24.91 -23.61 23.86
C GLU A 46 25.75 -23.40 22.59
N ILE A 47 26.58 -22.35 22.61
CA ILE A 47 27.53 -22.05 21.54
C ILE A 47 28.94 -22.42 21.99
N LYS A 48 29.69 -23.06 21.08
CA LYS A 48 31.13 -23.27 21.24
C LYS A 48 31.85 -22.63 20.06
N GLN A 49 32.60 -21.57 20.35
CA GLN A 49 33.42 -20.87 19.37
C GLN A 49 34.81 -21.51 19.27
N TYR A 50 35.36 -21.56 18.05
CA TYR A 50 36.71 -22.04 17.78
C TYR A 50 37.64 -20.85 17.45
N PRO A 51 38.97 -21.02 17.52
CA PRO A 51 39.91 -19.95 17.21
C PRO A 51 39.68 -19.35 15.82
N ALA A 52 39.62 -18.02 15.75
CA ALA A 52 39.50 -17.32 14.48
C ALA A 52 40.82 -17.35 13.70
N THR A 53 40.75 -17.56 12.40
CA THR A 53 41.89 -17.41 11.48
C THR A 53 41.78 -16.10 10.70
N SER A 54 42.93 -15.58 10.27
CA SER A 54 43.01 -14.39 9.43
C SER A 54 43.79 -14.70 8.18
N GLU A 55 43.25 -14.30 7.04
CA GLU A 55 43.83 -14.50 5.72
C GLU A 55 43.82 -13.16 4.97
N THR A 56 44.75 -13.00 4.03
CA THR A 56 44.76 -11.88 3.09
C THR A 56 44.57 -12.45 1.70
N ILE A 57 43.48 -12.08 1.04
CA ILE A 57 43.13 -12.57 -0.30
C ILE A 57 43.09 -11.35 -1.22
N ASN A 58 44.05 -11.27 -2.14
CA ASN A 58 44.37 -10.05 -2.89
C ASN A 58 44.60 -8.86 -1.96
N GLU A 59 43.80 -7.80 -2.06
CA GLU A 59 43.85 -6.61 -1.21
C GLU A 59 42.87 -6.67 -0.02
N ALA A 60 42.04 -7.72 0.07
CA ALA A 60 41.02 -7.86 1.11
C ALA A 60 41.58 -8.62 2.33
N ASN A 61 41.26 -8.10 3.52
CA ASN A 61 41.50 -8.82 4.78
C ASN A 61 40.27 -9.65 5.12
N VAL A 62 40.49 -10.93 5.44
CA VAL A 62 39.44 -11.90 5.73
C VAL A 62 39.66 -12.50 7.10
N LEU A 63 38.65 -12.44 7.97
CA LEU A 63 38.62 -13.21 9.22
C LEU A 63 37.55 -14.30 9.12
N ILE A 64 37.89 -15.47 9.63
CA ILE A 64 37.05 -16.66 9.62
C ILE A 64 36.94 -17.17 11.06
N SER A 65 35.72 -17.29 11.57
CA SER A 65 35.45 -17.93 12.86
C SER A 65 34.52 -19.13 12.68
N PRO A 66 34.99 -20.35 12.97
CA PRO A 66 34.13 -21.51 13.11
C PRO A 66 33.44 -21.49 14.48
N TYR A 67 32.21 -21.99 14.52
CA TYR A 67 31.47 -22.21 15.76
C TYR A 67 30.51 -23.39 15.61
N SER A 68 30.16 -24.02 16.73
CA SER A 68 29.14 -25.07 16.77
C SER A 68 28.01 -24.67 17.72
N ILE A 69 26.78 -25.04 17.37
CA ILE A 69 25.60 -24.86 18.21
C ILE A 69 25.08 -26.23 18.63
N ASN A 70 24.87 -26.40 19.93
CA ASN A 70 24.19 -27.57 20.48
C ASN A 70 22.71 -27.21 20.69
N LYS A 71 21.81 -27.86 19.93
CA LYS A 71 20.34 -27.67 20.04
C LYS A 71 19.67 -28.96 20.46
N ILE A 72 18.56 -28.84 21.20
CA ILE A 72 17.68 -30.00 21.43
C ILE A 72 16.87 -30.21 20.14
N PRO A 73 16.91 -31.41 19.52
CA PRO A 73 16.16 -31.65 18.29
C PRO A 73 14.66 -31.42 18.49
N SER A 74 13.99 -30.81 17.51
CA SER A 74 12.58 -30.40 17.61
C SER A 74 11.59 -31.57 17.85
N TRP A 75 11.99 -32.80 17.53
CA TRP A 75 11.19 -34.01 17.71
C TRP A 75 11.30 -34.63 19.11
N THR A 76 12.16 -34.11 19.99
CA THR A 76 12.34 -34.64 21.35
C THR A 76 12.36 -33.52 22.39
N LYS A 77 11.92 -33.85 23.61
CA LYS A 77 12.09 -33.01 24.80
C LYS A 77 13.16 -33.57 25.75
N ARG A 78 13.85 -34.64 25.32
CA ARG A 78 14.92 -35.23 26.12
C ARG A 78 16.16 -34.35 26.02
N ASN A 79 16.79 -34.09 27.18
CA ASN A 79 17.98 -33.25 27.29
C ASN A 79 19.29 -34.03 27.14
N ASP A 80 19.24 -35.33 26.78
CA ASP A 80 20.41 -36.18 26.59
C ASP A 80 20.76 -36.41 25.10
N ILE A 81 19.95 -35.86 24.20
CA ILE A 81 20.17 -35.91 22.75
C ILE A 81 20.29 -34.48 22.24
N HIS A 82 21.40 -34.17 21.60
CA HIS A 82 21.66 -32.86 21.01
C HIS A 82 21.98 -33.00 19.53
N ASP A 83 21.44 -32.08 18.74
CA ASP A 83 21.90 -31.82 17.39
C ASP A 83 23.08 -30.84 17.46
N ILE A 84 24.16 -31.15 16.74
CA ILE A 84 25.37 -30.32 16.69
C ILE A 84 25.48 -29.73 15.30
N GLU A 85 25.10 -28.46 15.17
CA GLU A 85 25.19 -27.71 13.93
C GLU A 85 26.55 -27.00 13.87
N ASN A 86 27.35 -27.27 12.83
CA ASN A 86 28.64 -26.60 12.60
C ASN A 86 28.47 -25.45 11.61
N HIS A 87 28.99 -24.29 11.97
CA HIS A 87 28.85 -23.05 11.22
C HIS A 87 30.17 -22.29 11.12
N ILE A 88 30.22 -21.37 10.15
CA ILE A 88 31.30 -20.41 9.96
C ILE A 88 30.72 -19.01 9.76
N ALA A 89 31.43 -18.03 10.32
CA ALA A 89 31.22 -16.61 10.07
C ALA A 89 32.48 -16.03 9.41
N LEU A 90 32.30 -15.30 8.32
CA LEU A 90 33.39 -14.64 7.58
C LEU A 90 33.18 -13.13 7.57
N THR A 91 34.27 -12.39 7.68
CA THR A 91 34.29 -10.92 7.52
C THR A 91 35.38 -10.53 6.54
N PHE A 92 34.97 -9.93 5.42
CA PHE A 92 35.84 -9.38 4.38
C PHE A 92 35.85 -7.86 4.50
N THR A 93 37.02 -7.23 4.58
CA THR A 93 37.12 -5.76 4.51
C THR A 93 37.98 -5.34 3.33
N LEU A 94 37.46 -4.39 2.54
CA LEU A 94 38.17 -3.81 1.40
C LEU A 94 37.75 -2.34 1.22
N GLY A 95 38.72 -1.43 1.29
CA GLY A 95 38.46 0.01 1.26
C GLY A 95 37.49 0.44 2.37
N SER A 96 36.43 1.18 1.99
CA SER A 96 35.41 1.66 2.94
C SER A 96 34.25 0.69 3.14
N TYR A 97 34.30 -0.50 2.54
CA TYR A 97 33.21 -1.47 2.58
C TYR A 97 33.63 -2.78 3.24
N VAL A 98 32.64 -3.46 3.82
CA VAL A 98 32.78 -4.76 4.45
C VAL A 98 31.71 -5.69 3.92
N ALA A 99 32.05 -6.97 3.76
CA ALA A 99 31.10 -8.04 3.49
C ALA A 99 31.15 -9.09 4.61
N PHE A 100 29.98 -9.60 4.99
CA PHE A 100 29.82 -10.67 5.96
C PHE A 100 29.16 -11.86 5.29
N TYR A 101 29.63 -13.05 5.65
CA TYR A 101 28.98 -14.30 5.31
C TYR A 101 28.74 -15.13 6.56
N PHE A 102 27.57 -15.77 6.60
CA PHE A 102 27.15 -16.65 7.68
C PHE A 102 26.57 -17.90 7.05
N SER A 103 27.07 -19.07 7.44
CA SER A 103 26.45 -20.34 7.04
C SER A 103 25.13 -20.59 7.75
N GLU A 104 24.91 -19.96 8.91
CA GLU A 104 23.69 -20.07 9.68
C GLU A 104 22.55 -19.24 9.06
N LYS A 105 21.39 -19.88 8.90
CA LYS A 105 20.21 -19.25 8.31
C LYS A 105 19.67 -18.14 9.24
N GLY A 106 19.34 -16.99 8.66
CA GLY A 106 18.74 -15.86 9.39
C GLY A 106 19.75 -14.96 10.11
N MET A 107 20.98 -15.43 10.37
CA MET A 107 22.01 -14.64 11.07
C MET A 107 22.34 -13.33 10.35
N LYS A 108 22.32 -13.36 9.01
CA LYS A 108 22.50 -12.19 8.16
C LYS A 108 21.55 -11.03 8.50
N ASP A 109 20.26 -11.32 8.65
CA ASP A 109 19.24 -10.30 8.91
C ASP A 109 19.39 -9.75 10.35
N LEU A 110 19.70 -10.63 11.31
CA LEU A 110 19.98 -10.23 12.70
C LEU A 110 21.19 -9.28 12.80
N ILE A 111 22.30 -9.60 12.13
CA ILE A 111 23.48 -8.73 12.15
C ILE A 111 23.18 -7.38 11.48
N ARG A 112 22.37 -7.38 10.42
CA ARG A 112 21.93 -6.15 9.73
C ARG A 112 21.09 -5.23 10.63
N GLU A 113 20.30 -5.78 11.56
CA GLU A 113 19.53 -4.99 12.55
C GLU A 113 20.44 -4.27 13.55
N ASN A 114 21.66 -4.77 13.77
CA ASN A 114 22.63 -4.15 14.68
C ASN A 114 23.45 -3.02 14.03
N PHE A 115 23.33 -2.82 12.70
CA PHE A 115 23.99 -1.67 12.04
C PHE A 115 23.48 -0.37 12.65
N LYS A 116 24.38 0.61 12.86
CA LYS A 116 24.14 1.88 13.57
C LYS A 116 23.82 1.76 15.07
N SER A 117 23.84 0.56 15.63
CA SER A 117 23.59 0.29 17.05
C SER A 117 24.81 -0.39 17.66
N ALA A 118 25.00 -0.33 18.99
CA ALA A 118 26.07 -1.10 19.63
C ALA A 118 25.82 -2.61 19.42
N PRO A 119 26.84 -3.43 19.09
CA PRO A 119 28.27 -3.09 19.02
C PRO A 119 28.77 -2.55 17.67
N LEU A 120 27.92 -2.42 16.65
CA LEU A 120 28.25 -2.01 15.27
C LEU A 120 27.83 -0.56 14.95
N SER A 121 28.07 0.38 15.87
CA SER A 121 27.49 1.73 15.83
C SER A 121 27.94 2.60 14.64
N ASN A 122 29.13 2.36 14.09
CA ASN A 122 29.62 3.06 12.90
C ASN A 122 29.62 2.22 11.62
N LEU A 123 28.95 1.07 11.64
CA LEU A 123 28.67 0.29 10.46
C LEU A 123 27.29 0.68 9.92
N TYR A 124 27.25 1.15 8.69
CA TYR A 124 26.04 1.65 8.04
C TYR A 124 25.60 0.68 6.94
N PRO A 125 24.29 0.58 6.69
CA PRO A 125 23.80 -0.04 5.46
C PRO A 125 24.37 0.71 4.26
N VAL A 126 24.68 -0.01 3.18
CA VAL A 126 25.04 0.65 1.93
C VAL A 126 23.80 1.40 1.40
N GLU A 127 24.03 2.61 0.91
CA GLU A 127 22.97 3.49 0.43
C GLU A 127 22.23 2.84 -0.77
N ILE A 128 20.90 2.87 -0.76
CA ILE A 128 20.07 2.13 -1.73
C ILE A 128 20.29 2.65 -3.15
N SER A 129 20.35 3.97 -3.34
CA SER A 129 20.54 4.55 -4.67
C SER A 129 21.92 4.19 -5.26
N HIS A 130 22.93 4.02 -4.41
CA HIS A 130 24.24 3.52 -4.79
C HIS A 130 24.20 2.04 -5.23
N LEU A 131 23.52 1.19 -4.47
CA LEU A 131 23.32 -0.22 -4.84
C LEU A 131 22.53 -0.36 -6.14
N ASN A 132 21.48 0.45 -6.29
CA ASN A 132 20.66 0.50 -7.48
C ASN A 132 21.50 0.84 -8.72
N HIS A 133 22.34 1.88 -8.63
CA HIS A 133 23.21 2.30 -9.72
C HIS A 133 24.21 1.21 -10.14
N LEU A 134 24.83 0.55 -9.17
CA LEU A 134 25.91 -0.40 -9.44
C LEU A 134 25.43 -1.75 -9.95
N PHE A 135 24.29 -2.22 -9.45
CA PHE A 135 23.89 -3.62 -9.61
C PHE A 135 22.61 -3.80 -10.40
N ILE A 136 21.85 -2.74 -10.71
CA ILE A 136 20.59 -2.88 -11.44
C ILE A 136 20.75 -2.43 -12.87
N ASN A 137 20.55 -3.38 -13.77
CA ASN A 137 20.35 -3.15 -15.20
C ASN A 137 18.88 -3.43 -15.53
N GLU A 138 18.11 -2.38 -15.83
CA GLU A 138 16.67 -2.45 -16.13
C GLU A 138 16.38 -3.40 -17.29
N ASP A 139 17.22 -3.36 -18.34
CA ASP A 139 17.03 -4.14 -19.57
C ASP A 139 17.26 -5.65 -19.38
N ASN A 140 17.90 -6.05 -18.28
CA ASN A 140 18.34 -7.45 -18.06
C ASN A 140 17.84 -8.04 -16.74
N ILE A 141 16.67 -7.62 -16.28
CA ILE A 141 16.03 -8.17 -15.09
C ILE A 141 15.45 -9.56 -15.38
N LYS A 142 15.87 -10.56 -14.59
CA LYS A 142 15.40 -11.95 -14.65
C LYS A 142 14.31 -12.27 -13.65
N MET A 143 14.39 -11.69 -12.45
CA MET A 143 13.33 -11.80 -11.45
C MET A 143 13.18 -10.50 -10.68
N LEU A 144 11.96 -10.20 -10.29
CA LEU A 144 11.62 -8.97 -9.59
C LEU A 144 10.63 -9.28 -8.46
N TRP A 145 10.97 -8.87 -7.25
CA TRP A 145 10.10 -8.95 -6.08
C TRP A 145 9.56 -7.57 -5.79
N LEU A 146 8.26 -7.41 -5.97
CA LEU A 146 7.54 -6.14 -5.84
C LEU A 146 6.74 -6.11 -4.53
N LEU A 147 6.74 -4.97 -3.87
CA LEU A 147 5.88 -4.67 -2.72
C LEU A 147 4.92 -3.54 -3.08
N GLY A 148 3.64 -3.74 -2.81
CA GLY A 148 2.59 -2.76 -3.11
C GLY A 148 2.68 -1.53 -2.22
N ILE A 149 2.61 -0.35 -2.84
CA ILE A 149 2.59 0.96 -2.17
C ILE A 149 1.20 1.62 -2.20
N HIS A 150 0.17 0.91 -2.66
CA HIS A 150 -1.22 1.38 -2.71
C HIS A 150 -1.98 1.21 -1.37
N GLY A 151 -1.31 0.64 -0.36
CA GLY A 151 -1.93 0.24 0.91
C GLY A 151 -2.60 -1.13 0.78
N LYS A 152 -2.99 -1.74 1.92
CA LYS A 152 -3.65 -3.05 1.90
C LYS A 152 -5.03 -2.92 1.25
N THR A 153 -5.26 -3.69 0.20
CA THR A 153 -6.54 -3.75 -0.50
C THR A 153 -6.84 -5.18 -0.93
N THR A 154 -8.09 -5.46 -1.28
CA THR A 154 -8.49 -6.80 -1.76
C THR A 154 -8.42 -6.95 -3.29
N PHE A 155 -8.18 -5.85 -4.01
CA PHE A 155 -8.21 -5.85 -5.47
C PHE A 155 -6.82 -5.92 -6.10
N LYS A 156 -5.81 -5.28 -5.50
CA LYS A 156 -4.40 -5.39 -5.89
C LYS A 156 -3.67 -6.31 -4.94
N ALA A 157 -2.66 -7.02 -5.46
CA ALA A 157 -1.84 -7.90 -4.65
C ALA A 157 -0.88 -7.06 -3.78
N ASP A 158 -0.78 -7.37 -2.49
CA ASP A 158 0.18 -6.69 -1.58
C ASP A 158 1.64 -6.90 -2.01
N SER A 159 1.93 -8.00 -2.70
CA SER A 159 3.24 -8.28 -3.30
C SER A 159 3.08 -9.04 -4.61
N LYS A 160 4.05 -8.88 -5.52
CA LYS A 160 4.14 -9.63 -6.77
C LYS A 160 5.55 -10.17 -6.94
N VAL A 161 5.68 -11.35 -7.55
CA VAL A 161 6.97 -11.88 -7.97
C VAL A 161 6.86 -12.17 -9.46
N LEU A 162 7.71 -11.54 -10.24
CA LEU A 162 7.77 -11.68 -11.69
C LEU A 162 9.10 -12.33 -12.08
N GLY A 163 9.07 -13.23 -13.07
CA GLY A 163 10.25 -13.92 -13.57
C GLY A 163 10.18 -14.12 -15.08
N GLY A 164 11.30 -13.91 -15.77
CA GLY A 164 11.37 -13.96 -17.23
C GLY A 164 12.76 -13.62 -17.76
N ASN A 165 12.88 -13.43 -19.07
CA ASN A 165 14.16 -13.07 -19.70
C ASN A 165 14.43 -11.56 -19.66
N SER A 166 13.37 -10.74 -19.73
CA SER A 166 13.37 -9.29 -19.52
C SER A 166 12.07 -8.93 -18.79
N VAL A 167 12.12 -8.88 -17.46
CA VAL A 167 10.94 -8.62 -16.62
C VAL A 167 10.47 -7.17 -16.72
N ALA A 168 11.38 -6.22 -16.97
CA ALA A 168 11.04 -4.81 -17.08
C ALA A 168 10.01 -4.55 -18.20
N GLU A 169 10.10 -5.26 -19.32
CA GLU A 169 9.15 -5.18 -20.43
C GLU A 169 7.76 -5.75 -20.11
N SER A 170 7.66 -6.62 -19.10
CA SER A 170 6.41 -7.24 -18.67
C SER A 170 5.62 -6.43 -17.65
N LEU A 171 6.20 -5.34 -17.14
CA LEU A 171 5.55 -4.47 -16.17
C LEU A 171 4.40 -3.71 -16.84
N ASP A 172 3.23 -3.71 -16.21
CA ASP A 172 2.11 -2.89 -16.64
C ASP A 172 2.40 -1.43 -16.28
N PRO A 173 2.54 -0.52 -17.25
CA PRO A 173 2.91 0.87 -16.99
C PRO A 173 1.92 1.63 -16.09
N LEU A 174 0.66 1.19 -16.03
CA LEU A 174 -0.41 1.82 -15.25
C LEU A 174 -0.59 1.13 -13.90
N GLU A 175 -0.61 -0.21 -13.87
CA GLU A 175 -0.86 -0.94 -12.62
C GLU A 175 0.39 -1.05 -11.74
N ASP A 176 1.55 -1.28 -12.35
CA ASP A 176 2.77 -1.60 -11.61
C ASP A 176 3.50 -0.36 -11.04
N GLN A 177 3.11 0.85 -11.44
CA GLN A 177 3.58 2.09 -10.78
C GLN A 177 3.15 2.19 -9.31
N SER A 178 2.15 1.40 -8.91
CA SER A 178 1.72 1.27 -7.51
C SER A 178 2.52 0.24 -6.70
N TYR A 179 3.68 -0.18 -7.22
CA TYR A 179 4.62 -1.09 -6.57
C TYR A 179 6.02 -0.48 -6.50
N MET A 180 6.77 -0.85 -5.47
CA MET A 180 8.20 -0.65 -5.38
C MET A 180 8.95 -1.98 -5.51
N MET A 181 10.20 -1.92 -5.95
CA MET A 181 11.09 -3.07 -5.97
C MET A 181 11.65 -3.33 -4.57
N SER A 182 11.31 -4.49 -3.99
CA SER A 182 11.89 -4.96 -2.71
C SER A 182 13.19 -5.75 -2.90
N ALA A 183 13.31 -6.47 -4.01
CA ALA A 183 14.48 -7.25 -4.40
C ALA A 183 14.46 -7.51 -5.91
N VAL A 184 15.62 -7.79 -6.48
CA VAL A 184 15.78 -8.03 -7.92
C VAL A 184 16.83 -9.10 -8.19
N ARG A 185 16.69 -9.82 -9.29
CA ARG A 185 17.75 -10.61 -9.91
C ARG A 185 17.97 -10.10 -11.32
N THR A 186 19.18 -9.69 -11.65
CA THR A 186 19.54 -9.06 -12.92
C THR A 186 20.91 -9.52 -13.38
N GLU A 187 21.18 -9.43 -14.68
CA GLU A 187 22.51 -9.71 -15.24
C GLU A 187 23.44 -8.50 -15.07
N ILE A 188 24.69 -8.79 -14.72
CA ILE A 188 25.74 -7.79 -14.57
C ILE A 188 26.93 -8.13 -15.46
N GLY A 189 27.45 -7.11 -16.15
CA GLY A 189 28.58 -7.20 -17.06
C GLY A 189 28.27 -8.00 -18.32
N ASN A 190 29.31 -8.29 -19.11
CA ASN A 190 29.16 -8.88 -20.46
C ASN A 190 29.06 -10.41 -20.48
N ASN A 191 29.07 -11.09 -19.32
CA ASN A 191 29.17 -12.55 -19.23
C ASN A 191 27.86 -13.23 -18.80
N ASN A 192 26.71 -12.56 -18.94
CA ASN A 192 25.38 -13.03 -18.52
C ASN A 192 25.33 -13.59 -17.08
N LYS A 193 26.19 -13.07 -16.18
CA LYS A 193 26.21 -13.50 -14.78
C LYS A 193 25.05 -12.83 -14.07
N THR A 194 24.14 -13.61 -13.51
CA THR A 194 23.03 -13.08 -12.71
C THR A 194 23.45 -12.84 -11.27
N ILE A 195 23.02 -11.72 -10.71
CA ILE A 195 23.10 -11.44 -9.28
C ILE A 195 21.70 -11.15 -8.73
N GLY A 196 21.47 -11.55 -7.49
CA GLY A 196 20.34 -11.12 -6.68
C GLY A 196 20.75 -10.00 -5.74
N LEU A 197 19.91 -8.98 -5.61
CA LEU A 197 20.09 -7.82 -4.75
C LEU A 197 18.82 -7.54 -3.95
N ASN A 198 18.99 -7.26 -2.67
CA ASN A 198 17.96 -6.67 -1.81
C ASN A 198 18.57 -5.39 -1.23
N PRO A 199 18.23 -4.22 -1.79
CA PRO A 199 18.85 -2.96 -1.38
C PRO A 199 18.57 -2.62 0.08
N PHE A 200 17.33 -2.86 0.56
CA PHE A 200 16.92 -2.54 1.94
C PHE A 200 17.68 -3.35 3.00
N LYS A 201 17.93 -4.62 2.69
CA LYS A 201 18.73 -5.51 3.54
C LYS A 201 20.24 -5.36 3.34
N SER A 202 20.68 -4.52 2.39
CA SER A 202 22.07 -4.44 1.94
C SER A 202 22.66 -5.83 1.67
N SER A 203 21.92 -6.66 0.94
CA SER A 203 22.23 -8.08 0.75
C SER A 203 22.39 -8.41 -0.72
N VAL A 204 23.41 -9.18 -1.04
CA VAL A 204 23.74 -9.64 -2.39
C VAL A 204 23.85 -11.17 -2.41
N TRP A 205 23.25 -11.84 -3.39
CA TRP A 205 23.32 -13.30 -3.51
C TRP A 205 23.44 -13.79 -4.95
N LYS A 206 24.03 -14.95 -5.17
CA LYS A 206 24.08 -15.65 -6.47
C LYS A 206 23.47 -17.05 -6.35
N GLY A 207 23.60 -17.68 -5.18
CA GLY A 207 23.17 -19.05 -4.93
C GLY A 207 24.35 -19.97 -4.61
N PRO A 208 24.25 -21.29 -4.86
CA PRO A 208 25.34 -22.22 -4.62
C PRO A 208 26.62 -21.82 -5.37
N CYS A 209 27.76 -21.84 -4.68
CA CYS A 209 29.08 -21.68 -5.29
C CYS A 209 29.75 -23.04 -5.49
N LYS A 210 30.57 -23.15 -6.54
CA LYS A 210 31.34 -24.37 -6.82
C LYS A 210 32.38 -24.67 -5.74
N ASP A 211 33.10 -23.64 -5.32
CA ASP A 211 34.23 -23.71 -4.39
C ASP A 211 34.43 -22.35 -3.68
N TRP A 212 35.29 -22.36 -2.65
CA TRP A 212 35.61 -21.18 -1.84
C TRP A 212 36.39 -20.12 -2.60
N ASP A 213 37.32 -20.51 -3.48
CA ASP A 213 38.06 -19.58 -4.34
C ASP A 213 37.10 -18.73 -5.21
N THR A 214 36.10 -19.39 -5.81
CA THR A 214 35.06 -18.70 -6.59
C THR A 214 34.21 -17.80 -5.69
N PHE A 215 33.88 -18.24 -4.47
CA PHE A 215 33.14 -17.42 -3.50
C PHE A 215 33.92 -16.15 -3.15
N GLU A 216 35.18 -16.27 -2.73
CA GLU A 216 36.04 -15.16 -2.30
C GLU A 216 36.27 -14.15 -3.43
N LYS A 217 36.56 -14.64 -4.63
CA LYS A 217 36.68 -13.79 -5.83
C LYS A 217 35.39 -12.99 -6.10
N ASN A 218 34.23 -13.64 -5.98
CA ASN A 218 32.96 -12.95 -6.15
C ASN A 218 32.72 -11.91 -5.04
N VAL A 219 33.14 -12.14 -3.79
CA VAL A 219 33.00 -11.14 -2.71
C VAL A 219 33.88 -9.92 -2.99
N ILE A 220 35.12 -10.14 -3.38
CA ILE A 220 36.08 -9.08 -3.72
C ILE A 220 35.55 -8.25 -4.89
N GLU A 221 35.06 -8.89 -5.96
CA GLU A 221 34.45 -8.20 -7.12
C GLU A 221 33.31 -7.24 -6.68
N ILE A 222 32.46 -7.66 -5.74
CA ILE A 222 31.38 -6.81 -5.21
C ILE A 222 31.92 -5.63 -4.40
N LEU A 223 32.91 -5.87 -3.54
CA LEU A 223 33.52 -4.81 -2.74
C LEU A 223 34.32 -3.82 -3.61
N ASP A 224 34.99 -4.28 -4.65
CA ASP A 224 35.69 -3.43 -5.63
C ASP A 224 34.70 -2.54 -6.40
N MET A 225 33.58 -3.10 -6.88
CA MET A 225 32.53 -2.32 -7.54
C MET A 225 32.00 -1.19 -6.64
N LEU A 226 31.78 -1.49 -5.35
CA LEU A 226 31.35 -0.51 -4.36
C LEU A 226 32.38 0.61 -4.11
N ASN A 227 33.67 0.28 -4.11
CA ASN A 227 34.73 1.27 -3.92
C ASN A 227 35.03 2.10 -5.18
N SER A 228 34.76 1.57 -6.38
CA SER A 228 35.18 2.15 -7.66
C SER A 228 34.26 3.23 -8.20
N ASN A 229 32.97 3.24 -7.83
CA ASN A 229 32.00 4.22 -8.30
C ASN A 229 31.36 4.96 -7.11
N LYS A 230 30.95 6.21 -7.30
CA LYS A 230 30.23 7.02 -6.29
C LYS A 230 28.91 7.60 -6.81
N GLN A 231 28.49 7.17 -8.00
CA GLN A 231 27.21 7.56 -8.58
C GLN A 231 26.07 6.82 -7.90
N ASN A 232 24.89 7.43 -8.04
CA ASN A 232 23.66 7.08 -7.38
C ASN A 232 22.52 7.11 -8.39
N ASN A 233 21.60 6.16 -8.29
CA ASN A 233 20.38 6.07 -9.09
C ASN A 233 19.19 5.79 -8.17
N THR A 234 18.31 6.77 -8.00
CA THR A 234 17.14 6.65 -7.13
C THR A 234 15.96 5.94 -7.80
N THR A 235 15.95 5.85 -9.14
CA THR A 235 14.85 5.28 -9.94
C THR A 235 15.42 4.23 -10.89
N PRO A 236 15.84 3.05 -10.39
CA PRO A 236 16.50 2.03 -11.21
C PRO A 236 15.57 1.31 -12.20
N ILE A 237 14.26 1.40 -11.99
CA ILE A 237 13.24 0.80 -12.85
C ILE A 237 12.17 1.85 -13.05
N SER A 238 12.03 2.32 -14.29
CA SER A 238 11.34 3.56 -14.65
C SER A 238 9.82 3.52 -14.41
N ILE A 239 9.23 2.32 -14.35
CA ILE A 239 7.79 2.14 -14.11
C ILE A 239 7.45 2.14 -12.61
N LEU A 240 8.38 1.74 -11.75
CA LEU A 240 8.09 1.49 -10.34
C LEU A 240 8.20 2.75 -9.47
N ALA A 241 7.45 2.77 -8.38
CA ALA A 241 7.62 3.76 -7.35
C ALA A 241 8.96 3.58 -6.62
N SER A 242 9.59 4.71 -6.29
CA SER A 242 10.90 4.74 -5.65
C SER A 242 10.80 5.31 -4.24
N PRO A 243 11.26 4.59 -3.21
CA PRO A 243 11.29 5.13 -1.85
C PRO A 243 12.33 6.24 -1.76
N ILE A 244 12.05 7.26 -0.96
CA ILE A 244 12.99 8.36 -0.70
C ILE A 244 13.47 8.30 0.76
N ASN A 245 14.67 8.80 1.04
CA ASN A 245 15.27 8.84 2.38
C ASN A 245 15.40 10.25 2.96
N ASP A 246 14.96 11.26 2.23
CA ASP A 246 14.92 12.65 2.66
C ASP A 246 13.65 13.34 2.14
N LEU A 247 13.30 14.48 2.73
CA LEU A 247 12.06 15.21 2.43
C LEU A 247 12.31 16.50 1.63
N ASN A 248 13.50 16.70 1.07
CA ASN A 248 13.89 17.99 0.47
C ASN A 248 13.03 18.35 -0.75
N ASN A 249 12.60 17.34 -1.52
CA ASN A 249 11.76 17.51 -2.72
C ASN A 249 10.27 17.23 -2.46
N VAL A 250 9.88 17.08 -1.20
CA VAL A 250 8.50 16.80 -0.80
C VAL A 250 7.81 18.12 -0.47
N GLN A 251 6.84 18.51 -1.29
CA GLN A 251 6.21 19.82 -1.22
C GLN A 251 4.70 19.72 -1.30
N ASP A 252 4.06 20.57 -0.50
CA ASP A 252 2.63 20.87 -0.55
C ASP A 252 1.74 19.64 -0.43
N ALA A 253 1.52 19.20 0.81
CA ALA A 253 0.52 18.19 1.10
C ALA A 253 -0.87 18.74 0.72
N TYR A 254 -1.58 18.05 -0.16
CA TYR A 254 -2.89 18.49 -0.64
C TYR A 254 -4.01 17.54 -0.26
N ASP A 255 -3.70 16.30 0.14
CA ASP A 255 -4.68 15.33 0.59
C ASP A 255 -4.15 14.45 1.73
N PHE A 256 -5.07 14.02 2.58
CA PHE A 256 -4.79 13.22 3.77
C PHE A 256 -5.97 12.28 4.02
N SER A 257 -5.68 11.01 4.24
CA SER A 257 -6.68 10.04 4.65
C SER A 257 -6.10 9.03 5.63
N VAL A 258 -7.00 8.29 6.27
CA VAL A 258 -6.66 7.14 7.09
C VAL A 258 -7.15 5.88 6.40
N ILE A 259 -6.50 4.75 6.65
CA ILE A 259 -6.95 3.44 6.14
C ILE A 259 -8.40 3.19 6.55
N ASP A 260 -9.22 2.75 5.60
CA ASP A 260 -10.61 2.38 5.88
C ASP A 260 -10.64 1.19 6.86
N PRO A 261 -11.46 1.24 7.92
CA PRO A 261 -11.63 0.13 8.86
C PRO A 261 -11.90 -1.24 8.20
N ASP A 262 -12.52 -1.26 7.01
CA ASP A 262 -12.86 -2.49 6.29
C ASP A 262 -11.67 -3.13 5.55
N PHE A 263 -10.54 -2.43 5.45
CA PHE A 263 -9.29 -2.92 4.83
C PHE A 263 -8.20 -3.23 5.86
N VAL A 264 -8.55 -3.24 7.15
CA VAL A 264 -7.62 -3.53 8.24
C VAL A 264 -7.42 -5.04 8.41
N PRO A 265 -6.18 -5.54 8.61
CA PRO A 265 -5.92 -6.95 8.91
C PRO A 265 -6.61 -7.45 10.17
N TYR A 266 -7.07 -8.71 10.17
CA TYR A 266 -7.71 -9.36 11.33
C TYR A 266 -6.83 -9.36 12.60
N GLU A 267 -5.51 -9.35 12.44
CA GLU A 267 -4.53 -9.36 13.54
C GLU A 267 -4.36 -7.98 14.20
N MET A 268 -4.95 -6.92 13.65
CA MET A 268 -4.83 -5.58 14.21
C MET A 268 -5.56 -5.47 15.56
N SER A 269 -4.95 -4.76 16.51
CA SER A 269 -5.55 -4.58 17.83
C SER A 269 -6.90 -3.87 17.77
N SER A 270 -7.84 -4.32 18.61
CA SER A 270 -9.19 -3.74 18.71
C SER A 270 -9.16 -2.23 18.94
N THR A 271 -8.24 -1.74 19.76
CA THR A 271 -8.05 -0.30 20.02
C THR A 271 -7.75 0.51 18.76
N LYS A 272 -6.94 -0.02 17.83
CA LYS A 272 -6.64 0.66 16.56
C LYS A 272 -7.85 0.64 15.63
N VAL A 273 -8.53 -0.51 15.54
CA VAL A 273 -9.75 -0.66 14.73
C VAL A 273 -10.84 0.30 15.22
N ASP A 274 -11.06 0.41 16.53
CA ASP A 274 -12.06 1.30 17.10
C ASP A 274 -11.71 2.78 16.88
N LEU A 275 -10.42 3.13 16.93
CA LEU A 275 -9.96 4.48 16.58
C LEU A 275 -10.27 4.79 15.10
N LEU A 276 -9.95 3.88 14.18
CA LEU A 276 -10.23 4.06 12.76
C LEU A 276 -11.73 4.19 12.49
N ARG A 277 -12.55 3.32 13.08
CA ARG A 277 -14.02 3.39 12.95
C ARG A 277 -14.55 4.73 13.45
N LYS A 278 -14.06 5.21 14.59
CA LYS A 278 -14.46 6.52 15.12
C LYS A 278 -14.04 7.67 14.20
N ILE A 279 -12.82 7.62 13.66
CA ILE A 279 -12.34 8.63 12.70
C ILE A 279 -13.21 8.62 11.44
N ALA A 280 -13.39 7.46 10.82
CA ALA A 280 -14.14 7.30 9.57
C ALA A 280 -15.61 7.75 9.69
N THR A 281 -16.24 7.56 10.86
CA THR A 281 -17.67 7.86 11.06
C THR A 281 -17.95 9.26 11.59
N LYS A 282 -17.07 9.82 12.44
CA LYS A 282 -17.36 11.04 13.18
C LYS A 282 -16.48 12.22 12.84
N TYR A 283 -15.29 11.98 12.30
CA TYR A 283 -14.34 13.04 12.02
C TYR A 283 -14.32 13.39 10.54
N ARG A 284 -14.07 14.66 10.28
CA ARG A 284 -13.81 15.21 8.95
C ARG A 284 -12.60 16.12 9.07
N ILE A 285 -11.75 16.14 8.05
CA ILE A 285 -10.58 17.00 8.03
C ILE A 285 -10.51 17.82 6.76
N GLU A 286 -9.86 18.98 6.88
CA GLU A 286 -9.40 19.79 5.77
C GLU A 286 -7.89 19.96 5.95
N ILE A 287 -7.12 19.67 4.90
CA ILE A 287 -5.66 19.81 4.90
C ILE A 287 -5.26 21.10 4.20
N SER A 288 -4.26 21.76 4.76
CA SER A 288 -3.59 22.92 4.15
C SER A 288 -2.08 22.72 4.21
N PRO A 289 -1.34 22.94 3.11
CA PRO A 289 0.12 22.92 3.16
C PRO A 289 0.63 24.09 4.02
N ILE A 290 1.78 23.90 4.65
CA ILE A 290 2.47 24.96 5.40
C ILE A 290 3.74 25.38 4.66
N MET A 291 4.81 24.61 4.80
CA MET A 291 6.10 24.84 4.17
C MET A 291 6.79 23.49 3.99
N ASN A 292 7.34 23.25 2.80
CA ASN A 292 7.93 21.98 2.40
C ASN A 292 6.92 20.83 2.60
N SER A 293 7.32 19.79 3.33
CA SER A 293 6.52 18.59 3.59
C SER A 293 5.52 18.73 4.76
N ALA A 294 5.56 19.84 5.50
CA ALA A 294 4.70 20.08 6.65
C ALA A 294 3.30 20.57 6.26
N PHE A 295 2.30 20.23 7.06
CA PHE A 295 0.90 20.55 6.78
C PHE A 295 0.09 20.79 8.05
N SER A 296 -1.05 21.48 7.91
CA SER A 296 -2.03 21.68 8.96
C SER A 296 -3.30 20.89 8.65
N LEU A 297 -3.84 20.20 9.65
CA LEU A 297 -5.15 19.57 9.58
C LEU A 297 -6.15 20.37 10.42
N LYS A 298 -7.16 20.92 9.76
CA LYS A 298 -8.34 21.47 10.42
C LYS A 298 -9.33 20.35 10.68
N VAL A 299 -9.60 20.08 11.96
CA VAL A 299 -10.35 18.90 12.39
C VAL A 299 -11.77 19.28 12.78
N PHE A 300 -12.73 18.52 12.28
CA PHE A 300 -14.15 18.63 12.59
C PHE A 300 -14.63 17.31 13.19
N TYR A 301 -15.52 17.38 14.16
CA TYR A 301 -16.22 16.24 14.75
C TYR A 301 -17.72 16.47 14.63
N GLU A 302 -18.44 15.57 13.97
CA GLU A 302 -19.88 15.71 13.68
C GLU A 302 -20.18 17.10 13.06
N ASN A 303 -19.36 17.50 12.08
CA ASN A 303 -19.36 18.81 11.40
C ASN A 303 -19.06 20.05 12.26
N VAL A 304 -18.72 19.89 13.54
CA VAL A 304 -18.31 20.99 14.41
C VAL A 304 -16.79 21.13 14.41
N HIS A 305 -16.29 22.33 14.12
CA HIS A 305 -14.86 22.64 14.14
C HIS A 305 -14.29 22.44 15.56
N CYS A 306 -13.25 21.61 15.68
CA CYS A 306 -12.63 21.24 16.95
C CYS A 306 -11.27 21.91 17.18
N GLY A 307 -10.60 22.32 16.10
CA GLY A 307 -9.28 22.95 16.15
C GLY A 307 -8.37 22.48 15.02
N GLU A 308 -7.12 22.92 15.09
CA GLU A 308 -6.10 22.65 14.07
C GLU A 308 -4.90 21.90 14.66
N ILE A 309 -4.29 21.02 13.86
CA ILE A 309 -3.09 20.25 14.20
C ILE A 309 -2.04 20.51 13.13
N SER A 310 -0.92 21.14 13.51
CA SER A 310 0.23 21.31 12.62
C SER A 310 1.16 20.11 12.76
N VAL A 311 1.47 19.46 11.64
CA VAL A 311 2.20 18.21 11.57
C VAL A 311 3.43 18.36 10.69
N ARG A 312 4.55 17.82 11.14
CA ARG A 312 5.78 17.70 10.37
C ARG A 312 6.15 16.23 10.22
N PRO A 313 6.23 15.70 8.99
CA PRO A 313 6.81 14.38 8.76
C PRO A 313 8.32 14.40 9.03
N VAL A 314 8.82 13.29 9.57
CA VAL A 314 10.25 13.03 9.80
C VAL A 314 10.58 11.67 9.22
N ILE A 315 11.74 11.56 8.57
CA ILE A 315 12.20 10.31 7.95
C ILE A 315 13.47 9.81 8.63
N LYS A 316 13.50 8.51 8.93
CA LYS A 316 14.67 7.81 9.46
C LYS A 316 14.73 6.44 8.80
N ASP A 317 15.83 6.18 8.08
CA ASP A 317 16.04 4.89 7.41
C ASP A 317 14.86 4.46 6.50
N TYR A 318 14.37 5.41 5.69
CA TYR A 318 13.21 5.27 4.79
C TYR A 318 11.84 5.17 5.48
N GLU A 319 11.80 5.01 6.81
CA GLU A 319 10.56 5.00 7.58
C GLU A 319 10.16 6.42 8.01
N ILE A 320 8.86 6.71 7.89
CA ILE A 320 8.28 7.99 8.24
C ILE A 320 7.58 7.95 9.59
N SER A 321 7.76 9.02 10.35
CA SER A 321 6.98 9.33 11.54
C SER A 321 6.42 10.74 11.44
N PHE A 322 5.42 11.05 12.28
CA PHE A 322 4.76 12.35 12.27
C PHE A 322 4.95 13.04 13.63
N GLU A 323 5.59 14.20 13.62
CA GLU A 323 5.73 15.06 14.78
C GLU A 323 4.63 16.13 14.76
N ILE A 324 3.97 16.31 15.90
CA ILE A 324 2.96 17.35 16.06
C ILE A 324 3.67 18.59 16.61
N ASN A 325 3.83 19.61 15.75
CA ASN A 325 4.50 20.86 16.13
C ASN A 325 3.60 21.77 16.98
N ASN A 326 2.31 21.77 16.69
CA ASN A 326 1.35 22.65 17.34
C ASN A 326 -0.06 22.05 17.31
N GLN A 327 -0.84 22.34 18.35
CA GLN A 327 -2.27 22.01 18.43
C GLN A 327 -3.04 23.21 18.94
N GLN A 328 -4.01 23.67 18.16
CA GLN A 328 -4.86 24.82 18.49
C GLN A 328 -6.31 24.36 18.67
N PRO A 329 -6.68 23.86 19.86
CA PRO A 329 -8.05 23.45 20.13
C PRO A 329 -8.99 24.65 20.24
N VAL A 330 -10.20 24.50 19.71
CA VAL A 330 -11.32 25.38 20.05
C VAL A 330 -11.72 25.16 21.52
N SER A 331 -12.16 26.21 22.19
CA SER A 331 -12.63 26.17 23.59
C SER A 331 -13.54 24.95 23.85
N GLN A 332 -13.26 24.20 24.92
CA GLN A 332 -14.00 23.00 25.33
C GLN A 332 -13.95 21.81 24.34
N LYS A 333 -13.14 21.85 23.28
CA LYS A 333 -12.98 20.75 22.29
C LYS A 333 -11.62 20.06 22.33
N LYS A 334 -10.77 20.39 23.32
CA LYS A 334 -9.41 19.86 23.47
C LYS A 334 -9.34 18.33 23.47
N ASP A 335 -10.21 17.65 24.21
CA ASP A 335 -10.18 16.18 24.29
C ASP A 335 -10.61 15.51 22.98
N ILE A 336 -11.50 16.14 22.22
CA ILE A 336 -11.94 15.65 20.91
C ILE A 336 -10.79 15.78 19.90
N LEU A 337 -10.07 16.90 19.91
CA LEU A 337 -8.88 17.11 19.08
C LEU A 337 -7.75 16.14 19.46
N ASN A 338 -7.48 15.98 20.75
CA ASN A 338 -6.49 15.04 21.27
C ASN A 338 -6.79 13.59 20.88
N ASN A 339 -8.07 13.21 20.82
CA ASN A 339 -8.47 11.89 20.37
C ASN A 339 -8.15 11.65 18.90
N TYR A 340 -8.36 12.65 18.04
CA TYR A 340 -7.96 12.55 16.63
C TYR A 340 -6.43 12.46 16.50
N ALA A 341 -5.69 13.29 17.24
CA ALA A 341 -4.23 13.35 17.20
C ALA A 341 -3.53 12.00 17.52
N LYS A 342 -4.22 11.05 18.15
CA LYS A 342 -3.69 9.70 18.40
C LYS A 342 -3.33 8.95 17.12
N ILE A 343 -3.93 9.29 15.98
CA ILE A 343 -3.63 8.62 14.70
C ILE A 343 -2.17 8.78 14.28
N PHE A 344 -1.52 9.90 14.63
CA PHE A 344 -0.12 10.16 14.30
C PHE A 344 0.89 9.25 15.04
N ARG A 345 0.43 8.50 16.04
CA ARG A 345 1.22 7.44 16.68
C ARG A 345 1.29 6.17 15.83
N TYR A 346 0.51 6.09 14.76
CA TYR A 346 0.39 4.95 13.87
C TYR A 346 0.59 5.38 12.42
N PRO A 347 1.83 5.72 12.00
CA PRO A 347 2.12 6.14 10.62
C PRO A 347 1.66 5.13 9.56
N GLU A 348 1.56 3.85 9.92
CA GLU A 348 1.12 2.78 9.04
C GLU A 348 -0.37 2.90 8.65
N LEU A 349 -1.14 3.69 9.39
CA LEU A 349 -2.57 3.93 9.17
C LEU A 349 -2.86 5.19 8.34
N ILE A 350 -1.83 5.97 8.01
CA ILE A 350 -1.96 7.27 7.37
C ILE A 350 -1.59 7.15 5.89
N LYS A 351 -2.41 7.78 5.04
CA LYS A 351 -2.05 8.12 3.66
C LYS A 351 -1.99 9.64 3.51
N CYS A 352 -0.95 10.15 2.87
CA CYS A 352 -0.83 11.59 2.60
C CYS A 352 -0.21 11.82 1.23
N TRP A 353 -0.80 12.71 0.43
CA TRP A 353 -0.36 12.99 -0.93
C TRP A 353 0.14 14.42 -1.07
N TYR A 354 1.18 14.56 -1.89
CA TYR A 354 1.92 15.80 -2.10
C TYR A 354 1.87 16.23 -3.56
N GLU A 355 1.79 17.54 -3.81
CA GLU A 355 1.77 18.08 -5.17
C GLU A 355 3.07 17.77 -5.93
N SER A 356 4.17 17.55 -5.20
CA SER A 356 5.44 17.14 -5.82
C SER A 356 5.48 15.68 -6.31
N GLY A 357 4.35 14.96 -6.31
CA GLY A 357 4.26 13.58 -6.81
C GLY A 357 4.64 12.51 -5.80
N HIS A 358 4.79 12.89 -4.52
CA HIS A 358 5.10 11.97 -3.44
C HIS A 358 3.83 11.52 -2.71
N ALA A 359 3.86 10.29 -2.20
CA ALA A 359 2.80 9.76 -1.36
C ALA A 359 3.40 9.02 -0.16
N VAL A 360 2.80 9.25 1.02
CA VAL A 360 3.07 8.49 2.24
C VAL A 360 2.06 7.35 2.30
N VAL A 361 2.54 6.11 2.39
CA VAL A 361 1.72 4.90 2.55
C VAL A 361 2.50 3.86 3.36
N ASN A 362 1.84 3.14 4.27
CA ASN A 362 2.45 2.06 5.09
C ASN A 362 3.73 2.51 5.84
N SER A 363 3.72 3.70 6.43
CA SER A 363 4.89 4.31 7.12
C SER A 363 6.09 4.63 6.23
N TRP A 364 5.92 4.67 4.92
CA TRP A 364 6.99 4.96 3.97
C TRP A 364 6.57 6.09 3.04
N ILE A 365 7.53 6.77 2.44
CA ILE A 365 7.26 7.80 1.43
C ILE A 365 7.91 7.42 0.10
N PHE A 366 7.11 7.54 -0.96
CA PHE A 366 7.49 7.13 -2.30
C PHE A 366 7.31 8.29 -3.26
N LYS A 367 8.24 8.41 -4.21
CA LYS A 367 8.04 9.16 -5.43
C LYS A 367 7.46 8.23 -6.49
N THR A 368 6.34 8.62 -7.06
CA THR A 368 5.72 7.89 -8.17
C THR A 368 5.75 8.77 -9.41
N ASP A 369 6.34 8.28 -10.49
CA ASP A 369 6.33 8.98 -11.77
C ASP A 369 5.05 8.60 -12.52
N TYR A 370 3.95 9.25 -12.12
CA TYR A 370 2.61 8.97 -12.65
C TYR A 370 2.58 9.09 -14.17
N LYS A 371 2.10 8.04 -14.84
CA LYS A 371 1.93 8.07 -16.30
C LYS A 371 0.94 9.16 -16.71
N ASP A 372 1.23 9.78 -17.85
CA ASP A 372 0.39 10.83 -18.41
C ASP A 372 -0.82 10.20 -19.13
N VAL A 373 -1.73 9.63 -18.32
CA VAL A 373 -3.03 9.14 -18.77
C VAL A 373 -4.10 10.16 -18.40
N THR A 374 -5.11 10.30 -19.26
CA THR A 374 -6.25 11.18 -19.00
C THR A 374 -7.52 10.33 -18.88
N TYR A 375 -8.27 10.56 -17.80
CA TYR A 375 -9.59 9.97 -17.64
C TYR A 375 -10.65 10.94 -18.18
N ASN A 376 -11.50 10.48 -19.10
CA ASN A 376 -12.56 11.30 -19.71
C ASN A 376 -13.98 10.78 -19.42
N GLY A 377 -14.12 9.74 -18.58
CA GLY A 377 -15.39 9.08 -18.31
C GLY A 377 -16.22 9.70 -17.18
N PHE A 378 -16.02 10.99 -16.87
CA PHE A 378 -16.84 11.68 -15.88
C PHE A 378 -18.21 12.04 -16.45
N ILE A 379 -19.25 11.69 -15.71
CA ILE A 379 -20.60 12.24 -15.85
C ILE A 379 -20.74 13.35 -14.81
N TRP A 380 -21.29 14.48 -15.19
CA TRP A 380 -21.44 15.63 -14.30
C TRP A 380 -22.91 15.84 -13.96
N ALA A 381 -23.25 15.79 -12.67
CA ALA A 381 -24.60 16.05 -12.17
C ALA A 381 -24.59 17.28 -11.26
N ASP A 382 -25.64 18.09 -11.33
CA ASP A 382 -25.81 19.28 -10.48
C ASP A 382 -26.30 18.95 -9.05
N PHE A 383 -26.71 17.69 -8.81
CA PHE A 383 -27.34 17.22 -7.57
C PHE A 383 -28.50 18.08 -7.06
N GLU A 384 -29.04 18.96 -7.91
CA GLU A 384 -30.14 19.89 -7.65
C GLU A 384 -30.07 20.59 -6.27
N LYS A 385 -31.01 20.29 -5.36
CA LYS A 385 -31.09 20.86 -3.99
C LYS A 385 -30.57 19.92 -2.91
N PHE A 386 -29.98 18.78 -3.30
CA PHE A 386 -29.46 17.81 -2.35
C PHE A 386 -28.08 18.24 -1.84
N ASP A 387 -27.80 17.96 -0.57
CA ASP A 387 -26.55 18.32 0.08
C ASP A 387 -25.47 17.29 -0.23
N VAL A 388 -24.51 17.66 -1.06
CA VAL A 388 -23.39 16.81 -1.48
C VAL A 388 -22.47 16.39 -0.34
N CYS A 389 -22.53 17.08 0.81
CA CYS A 389 -21.78 16.73 2.01
C CYS A 389 -22.53 15.75 2.92
N LYS A 390 -23.79 15.44 2.60
CA LYS A 390 -24.61 14.48 3.34
C LYS A 390 -24.83 13.22 2.51
N GLU A 391 -24.07 12.17 2.85
CA GLU A 391 -24.21 10.86 2.22
C GLU A 391 -25.59 10.27 2.54
N LYS A 392 -25.88 10.11 3.84
CA LYS A 392 -27.05 9.38 4.36
C LYS A 392 -28.00 10.32 5.12
N PRO A 393 -29.31 10.00 5.18
CA PRO A 393 -30.24 10.77 5.99
C PRO A 393 -30.02 10.50 7.48
N LEU A 394 -30.12 11.55 8.30
CA LEU A 394 -29.87 11.51 9.74
C LEU A 394 -31.07 12.09 10.50
N VAL A 395 -31.44 11.46 11.62
CA VAL A 395 -32.42 11.97 12.58
C VAL A 395 -31.77 11.97 13.96
N SER A 396 -31.63 13.15 14.56
CA SER A 396 -30.93 13.33 15.84
C SER A 396 -29.55 12.66 15.86
N ASP A 397 -28.78 12.87 14.80
CA ASP A 397 -27.43 12.34 14.57
C ASP A 397 -27.32 10.81 14.51
N LYS A 398 -28.45 10.12 14.30
CA LYS A 398 -28.50 8.68 14.04
C LYS A 398 -28.97 8.41 12.63
N LEU A 399 -28.34 7.41 12.00
CA LEU A 399 -28.74 6.89 10.70
C LEU A 399 -30.19 6.41 10.76
N ASP A 400 -31.03 6.91 9.85
CA ASP A 400 -32.41 6.47 9.70
C ASP A 400 -32.74 6.27 8.22
N LEU A 401 -32.61 5.03 7.76
CA LEU A 401 -32.87 4.64 6.37
C LEU A 401 -34.34 4.86 5.97
N THR A 402 -35.28 4.96 6.93
CA THR A 402 -36.70 5.23 6.62
C THR A 402 -36.92 6.64 6.07
N LYS A 403 -35.94 7.53 6.24
CA LYS A 403 -35.98 8.90 5.72
C LYS A 403 -35.46 9.03 4.30
N ILE A 404 -34.96 7.96 3.68
CA ILE A 404 -34.53 7.97 2.27
C ILE A 404 -35.69 8.44 1.38
N GLY A 405 -35.45 9.49 0.61
CA GLY A 405 -36.43 10.15 -0.25
C GLY A 405 -37.13 11.35 0.36
N SER A 406 -36.97 11.61 1.67
CA SER A 406 -37.64 12.71 2.38
C SER A 406 -36.70 13.83 2.84
N GLN A 407 -35.39 13.55 2.94
CA GLN A 407 -34.36 14.52 3.32
C GLN A 407 -33.51 14.95 2.12
N ASN A 408 -32.50 15.78 2.36
CA ASN A 408 -31.60 16.33 1.35
C ASN A 408 -30.23 15.64 1.30
N SER A 409 -30.17 14.30 1.40
CA SER A 409 -28.92 13.54 1.28
C SER A 409 -28.72 12.93 -0.11
N LEU A 410 -27.51 12.48 -0.43
CA LEU A 410 -27.20 11.77 -1.69
C LEU A 410 -28.00 10.47 -1.84
N PHE A 411 -28.26 9.75 -0.75
CA PHE A 411 -29.19 8.61 -0.74
C PHE A 411 -30.61 9.00 -1.18
N CYS A 412 -31.07 10.20 -0.77
CA CYS A 412 -32.37 10.71 -1.19
C CYS A 412 -32.36 11.14 -2.66
N TRP A 413 -31.23 11.69 -3.14
CA TRP A 413 -31.05 12.02 -4.56
C TRP A 413 -31.18 10.75 -5.42
N ILE A 414 -30.49 9.66 -5.07
CA ILE A 414 -30.62 8.38 -5.78
C ILE A 414 -32.07 7.91 -5.82
N LYS A 415 -32.73 7.79 -4.66
CA LYS A 415 -34.11 7.31 -4.62
C LYS A 415 -35.05 8.17 -5.46
N ASN A 416 -34.89 9.50 -5.42
CA ASN A 416 -35.83 10.43 -6.06
C ASN A 416 -35.51 10.77 -7.52
N ARG A 417 -34.25 10.58 -7.96
CA ARG A 417 -33.76 11.11 -9.24
C ARG A 417 -33.10 10.11 -10.18
N TRP A 418 -32.70 8.93 -9.69
CA TRP A 418 -31.91 7.98 -10.46
C TRP A 418 -32.67 7.42 -11.69
N ASN A 419 -31.96 7.36 -12.83
CA ASN A 419 -32.42 6.71 -14.05
C ASN A 419 -31.27 5.87 -14.63
N SER A 420 -31.54 4.61 -15.00
CA SER A 420 -30.57 3.74 -15.69
C SER A 420 -30.85 3.57 -17.18
N ARG A 421 -31.96 4.12 -17.70
CA ARG A 421 -32.41 4.00 -19.10
C ARG A 421 -31.69 4.96 -20.04
N TRP A 422 -30.40 4.75 -20.19
CA TRP A 422 -29.52 5.46 -21.12
C TRP A 422 -28.51 4.49 -21.72
N ASP A 423 -28.12 4.69 -22.97
CA ASP A 423 -27.21 3.77 -23.68
C ASP A 423 -25.72 4.17 -23.52
N SER A 424 -25.43 5.47 -23.42
CA SER A 424 -24.09 6.05 -23.25
C SER A 424 -24.10 7.17 -22.20
N SER A 425 -22.92 7.54 -21.70
CA SER A 425 -22.72 8.61 -20.72
C SER A 425 -23.29 9.96 -21.18
N ASP A 426 -23.23 10.25 -22.48
CA ASP A 426 -23.72 11.51 -23.06
C ASP A 426 -25.24 11.64 -22.98
N ASN A 427 -25.94 10.51 -22.87
CA ASN A 427 -27.40 10.44 -22.75
C ASN A 427 -27.85 10.32 -21.28
N PHE A 428 -26.93 10.39 -20.32
CA PHE A 428 -27.28 10.35 -18.91
C PHE A 428 -28.18 11.52 -18.54
N ASN A 429 -29.27 11.23 -17.83
CA ASN A 429 -30.14 12.21 -17.24
C ASN A 429 -30.69 11.75 -15.90
N THR A 430 -31.14 12.69 -15.09
CA THR A 430 -31.99 12.43 -13.93
C THR A 430 -33.46 12.45 -14.34
N THR A 431 -34.34 11.87 -13.51
CA THR A 431 -35.78 11.86 -13.74
C THR A 431 -36.55 12.22 -12.47
N GLU A 432 -37.72 12.85 -12.59
CA GLU A 432 -38.62 13.04 -11.45
C GLU A 432 -39.47 11.81 -11.14
N LYS A 433 -39.46 10.82 -12.04
CA LYS A 433 -40.21 9.56 -11.93
C LYS A 433 -39.26 8.38 -12.12
N PRO A 434 -38.45 8.04 -11.10
CA PRO A 434 -37.57 6.87 -11.16
C PRO A 434 -38.39 5.60 -11.37
N THR A 435 -37.93 4.75 -12.29
CA THR A 435 -38.54 3.47 -12.66
C THR A 435 -37.68 2.29 -12.20
N GLY A 436 -38.23 1.09 -12.31
CA GLY A 436 -37.54 -0.14 -11.97
C GLY A 436 -37.45 -0.38 -10.47
N TRP A 437 -36.53 -1.27 -10.10
CA TRP A 437 -36.32 -1.77 -8.75
C TRP A 437 -35.10 -1.12 -8.13
N LEU A 438 -35.21 -0.62 -6.90
CA LEU A 438 -34.11 -0.01 -6.16
C LEU A 438 -34.01 -0.64 -4.77
N TYR A 439 -32.88 -1.28 -4.47
CA TYR A 439 -32.61 -1.93 -3.20
C TYR A 439 -31.47 -1.19 -2.47
N CYS A 440 -31.70 -0.74 -1.24
CA CYS A 440 -30.66 -0.17 -0.38
C CYS A 440 -29.95 -1.30 0.37
N ASP A 441 -28.68 -1.55 0.03
CA ASP A 441 -27.87 -2.59 0.68
C ASP A 441 -26.90 -2.04 1.75
N ASP A 442 -27.14 -0.84 2.26
CA ASP A 442 -26.29 -0.21 3.29
C ASP A 442 -26.04 -1.09 4.53
N GLY A 443 -24.80 -1.10 5.01
CA GLY A 443 -24.35 -1.70 6.28
C GLY A 443 -23.29 -2.79 6.12
N ALA A 444 -22.65 -3.17 7.23
CA ALA A 444 -21.49 -4.09 7.26
C ALA A 444 -21.62 -5.29 6.31
N GLY A 445 -20.68 -5.45 5.38
CA GLY A 445 -20.67 -6.53 4.38
C GLY A 445 -21.49 -6.27 3.10
N GLU A 446 -21.87 -5.02 2.85
CA GLU A 446 -22.64 -4.60 1.67
C GLU A 446 -21.96 -4.90 0.33
N LYS A 447 -22.79 -5.09 -0.70
CA LYS A 447 -22.33 -5.23 -2.09
C LYS A 447 -22.37 -3.90 -2.85
N ALA A 448 -23.24 -2.99 -2.48
CA ALA A 448 -23.28 -1.62 -2.95
C ALA A 448 -24.11 -0.79 -1.96
N ASP A 449 -24.06 0.53 -2.01
CA ASP A 449 -25.04 1.33 -1.26
C ASP A 449 -26.45 1.09 -1.81
N PHE A 450 -26.56 1.05 -3.14
CA PHE A 450 -27.79 0.67 -3.85
C PHE A 450 -27.55 -0.30 -4.98
N ILE A 451 -28.53 -1.19 -5.20
CA ILE A 451 -28.63 -2.05 -6.36
C ILE A 451 -29.89 -1.68 -7.12
N HIS A 452 -29.75 -1.27 -8.38
CA HIS A 452 -30.88 -0.89 -9.23
C HIS A 452 -31.05 -1.87 -10.39
N ILE A 453 -32.30 -2.24 -10.71
CA ILE A 453 -32.65 -3.11 -11.83
C ILE A 453 -33.74 -2.44 -12.65
N ASP A 454 -33.52 -2.27 -13.95
CA ASP A 454 -34.54 -1.76 -14.88
C ASP A 454 -34.36 -2.38 -16.26
N ASP A 455 -35.42 -2.39 -17.06
CA ASP A 455 -35.40 -2.92 -18.43
C ASP A 455 -35.39 -1.76 -19.44
N HIS A 456 -34.47 -1.83 -20.39
CA HIS A 456 -34.31 -0.84 -21.45
C HIS A 456 -33.77 -1.49 -22.72
N ASN A 457 -34.39 -1.21 -23.88
CA ASN A 457 -33.95 -1.70 -25.19
C ASN A 457 -33.67 -3.22 -25.22
N ASP A 458 -34.61 -4.03 -24.73
CA ASP A 458 -34.51 -5.50 -24.60
C ASP A 458 -33.36 -6.03 -23.73
N LYS A 459 -32.77 -5.16 -22.90
CA LYS A 459 -31.73 -5.50 -21.92
C LYS A 459 -32.18 -5.18 -20.51
N THR A 460 -31.86 -6.06 -19.57
CA THR A 460 -31.97 -5.79 -18.14
C THR A 460 -30.67 -5.16 -17.66
N ILE A 461 -30.76 -3.94 -17.14
CA ILE A 461 -29.64 -3.18 -16.62
C ILE A 461 -29.59 -3.38 -15.10
N ILE A 462 -28.45 -3.87 -14.60
CA ILE A 462 -28.18 -4.00 -13.17
C ILE A 462 -27.12 -2.97 -12.82
N SER A 463 -27.46 -1.98 -11.99
CA SER A 463 -26.52 -0.95 -11.54
C SER A 463 -26.14 -1.17 -10.08
N LEU A 464 -24.84 -1.29 -9.81
CA LEU A 464 -24.24 -1.32 -8.48
C LEU A 464 -23.75 0.10 -8.18
N ILE A 465 -24.41 0.78 -7.26
CA ILE A 465 -24.20 2.20 -6.99
C ILE A 465 -23.47 2.35 -5.66
N HIS A 466 -22.31 2.99 -5.72
CA HIS A 466 -21.45 3.31 -4.57
C HIS A 466 -21.40 4.82 -4.38
N ILE A 467 -21.62 5.30 -3.17
CA ILE A 467 -21.84 6.71 -2.87
C ILE A 467 -20.88 7.12 -1.77
N LYS A 468 -20.16 8.21 -2.00
CA LYS A 468 -19.37 8.85 -0.95
C LYS A 468 -19.58 10.35 -1.00
N ALA A 469 -19.93 10.96 0.13
CA ALA A 469 -20.14 12.40 0.18
C ALA A 469 -18.86 13.20 -0.02
N ALA A 470 -19.02 14.46 -0.43
CA ALA A 470 -17.93 15.41 -0.46
C ALA A 470 -17.49 15.79 0.96
N ASN A 471 -16.17 15.82 1.19
CA ASN A 471 -15.60 16.28 2.46
C ASN A 471 -15.77 17.79 2.73
N SER A 472 -16.27 18.58 1.77
CA SER A 472 -16.45 20.02 1.96
C SER A 472 -17.50 20.53 0.97
N SER A 473 -18.30 21.51 1.41
CA SER A 473 -19.22 22.25 0.56
C SER A 473 -18.55 23.42 -0.16
N SER A 474 -17.26 23.65 0.09
CA SER A 474 -16.52 24.74 -0.56
C SER A 474 -16.54 24.55 -2.08
N ILE A 475 -16.79 25.66 -2.79
CA ILE A 475 -16.72 25.75 -4.25
C ILE A 475 -15.25 25.69 -4.71
N SER A 476 -14.31 26.11 -3.86
CA SER A 476 -12.87 26.06 -4.13
C SER A 476 -12.21 24.76 -3.65
N ARG A 477 -12.98 23.72 -3.31
CA ARG A 477 -12.42 22.43 -2.88
C ARG A 477 -11.56 21.84 -4.00
N ARG A 478 -10.39 21.34 -3.62
CA ARG A 478 -9.46 20.67 -4.54
C ARG A 478 -9.90 19.23 -4.79
N ILE A 479 -9.32 18.58 -5.79
CA ILE A 479 -9.44 17.13 -5.96
C ILE A 479 -8.88 16.41 -4.73
N SER A 480 -9.61 15.42 -4.23
CA SER A 480 -9.14 14.48 -3.20
C SER A 480 -9.01 13.09 -3.81
N VAL A 481 -7.77 12.62 -3.93
CA VAL A 481 -7.44 11.26 -4.38
C VAL A 481 -7.90 10.25 -3.34
N GLY A 482 -7.73 10.55 -2.04
CA GLY A 482 -8.16 9.69 -0.94
C GLY A 482 -9.66 9.45 -0.92
N ALA A 483 -10.48 10.46 -1.24
CA ALA A 483 -11.94 10.30 -1.33
C ALA A 483 -12.37 9.35 -2.47
N HIS A 484 -11.59 9.29 -3.56
CA HIS A 484 -11.84 8.37 -4.67
C HIS A 484 -11.30 6.98 -4.37
N ASP A 485 -10.10 6.88 -3.79
CA ASP A 485 -9.43 5.63 -3.43
C ASP A 485 -10.33 4.73 -2.59
N ILE A 486 -11.01 5.31 -1.58
CA ILE A 486 -11.93 4.58 -0.69
C ILE A 486 -13.11 3.97 -1.48
N VAL A 487 -13.86 4.79 -2.22
CA VAL A 487 -15.09 4.35 -2.89
C VAL A 487 -14.81 3.44 -4.08
N LEU A 488 -13.72 3.69 -4.82
CA LEU A 488 -13.30 2.83 -5.94
C LEU A 488 -12.83 1.47 -5.46
N SER A 489 -12.06 1.43 -4.36
CA SER A 489 -11.63 0.17 -3.74
C SER A 489 -12.84 -0.69 -3.34
N GLN A 490 -13.89 -0.06 -2.80
CA GLN A 490 -15.13 -0.74 -2.43
C GLN A 490 -15.90 -1.24 -3.67
N ALA A 491 -16.02 -0.41 -4.70
CA ALA A 491 -16.71 -0.75 -5.94
C ALA A 491 -16.06 -1.94 -6.67
N VAL A 492 -14.73 -1.91 -6.83
CA VAL A 492 -13.98 -2.99 -7.47
C VAL A 492 -14.05 -4.29 -6.66
N LYS A 493 -13.92 -4.21 -5.32
CA LYS A 493 -14.05 -5.37 -4.42
C LYS A 493 -15.42 -6.02 -4.59
N ASN A 494 -16.48 -5.24 -4.55
CA ASN A 494 -17.83 -5.77 -4.53
C ASN A 494 -18.30 -6.30 -5.89
N LEU A 495 -17.77 -5.75 -6.99
CA LEU A 495 -18.04 -6.27 -8.33
C LEU A 495 -17.63 -7.74 -8.48
N ARG A 496 -16.51 -8.18 -7.88
CA ARG A 496 -16.08 -9.59 -7.93
C ARG A 496 -17.10 -10.55 -7.30
N TYR A 497 -17.86 -10.09 -6.32
CA TYR A 497 -18.92 -10.86 -5.67
C TYR A 497 -20.28 -10.70 -6.37
N SER A 498 -20.35 -9.92 -7.44
CA SER A 498 -21.61 -9.58 -8.13
C SER A 498 -22.02 -10.59 -9.19
N ASN A 499 -21.34 -11.74 -9.29
CA ASN A 499 -21.85 -12.87 -10.05
C ASN A 499 -23.25 -13.24 -9.54
N ARG A 500 -24.23 -13.34 -10.44
CA ARG A 500 -25.66 -13.41 -10.10
C ARG A 500 -26.01 -14.44 -9.02
N LYS A 501 -25.43 -15.64 -9.07
CA LYS A 501 -25.67 -16.69 -8.06
C LYS A 501 -25.20 -16.27 -6.67
N ASN A 502 -24.03 -15.65 -6.57
CA ASN A 502 -23.46 -15.18 -5.32
C ASN A 502 -24.22 -13.96 -4.80
N LEU A 503 -24.58 -13.02 -5.69
CA LEU A 503 -25.33 -11.83 -5.31
C LEU A 503 -26.70 -12.19 -4.70
N ILE A 504 -27.44 -13.13 -5.29
CA ILE A 504 -28.72 -13.60 -4.75
C ILE A 504 -28.53 -14.23 -3.37
N GLN A 505 -27.54 -15.11 -3.21
CA GLN A 505 -27.26 -15.75 -1.93
C GLN A 505 -26.92 -14.71 -0.86
N ASP A 506 -25.97 -13.82 -1.15
CA ASP A 506 -25.50 -12.79 -0.22
C ASP A 506 -26.62 -11.84 0.20
N LEU A 507 -27.46 -11.40 -0.75
CA LEU A 507 -28.61 -10.54 -0.44
C LEU A 507 -29.70 -11.28 0.34
N THR A 508 -29.91 -12.57 0.09
CA THR A 508 -30.87 -13.40 0.83
C THR A 508 -30.45 -13.56 2.29
N GLU A 509 -29.18 -13.89 2.52
CA GLU A 509 -28.61 -13.99 3.86
C GLU A 509 -28.73 -12.64 4.59
N ARG A 510 -28.36 -11.53 3.93
CA ARG A 510 -28.45 -10.19 4.52
C ARG A 510 -29.89 -9.75 4.82
N ALA A 511 -30.84 -10.03 3.94
CA ALA A 511 -32.24 -9.72 4.15
C ALA A 511 -32.84 -10.50 5.33
N SER A 512 -32.33 -11.69 5.63
CA SER A 512 -32.77 -12.48 6.79
C SER A 512 -32.22 -11.95 8.12
N VAL A 513 -31.05 -11.30 8.11
CA VAL A 513 -30.34 -10.83 9.32
C VAL A 513 -30.61 -9.35 9.61
N SER A 514 -30.88 -8.54 8.60
CA SER A 514 -31.06 -7.08 8.73
C SER A 514 -32.53 -6.68 8.76
N GLN A 515 -32.96 -6.02 9.84
CA GLN A 515 -34.36 -5.59 10.02
C GLN A 515 -34.74 -4.34 9.22
N ASN A 516 -33.78 -3.61 8.62
CA ASN A 516 -34.00 -2.24 8.11
C ASN A 516 -33.61 -2.03 6.64
N LYS A 517 -33.62 -3.08 5.81
CA LYS A 517 -33.37 -2.94 4.36
C LYS A 517 -34.57 -2.28 3.68
N MET A 518 -34.33 -1.19 2.95
CA MET A 518 -35.35 -0.46 2.23
C MET A 518 -35.32 -0.83 0.76
N CYS A 519 -36.50 -1.05 0.16
CA CYS A 519 -36.63 -1.40 -1.24
C CYS A 519 -37.81 -0.69 -1.88
N TRP A 520 -37.65 -0.31 -3.15
CA TRP A 520 -38.68 0.36 -3.95
C TRP A 520 -38.82 -0.32 -5.31
N HIS A 521 -40.04 -0.30 -5.85
CA HIS A 521 -40.35 -0.67 -7.24
C HIS A 521 -41.29 0.39 -7.81
N GLU A 522 -40.94 0.98 -8.96
CA GLU A 522 -41.69 2.10 -9.57
C GLU A 522 -41.94 3.23 -8.55
N ASN A 523 -40.88 3.58 -7.81
CA ASN A 523 -40.87 4.60 -6.76
C ASN A 523 -41.80 4.33 -5.55
N LYS A 524 -42.37 3.11 -5.42
CA LYS A 524 -43.21 2.70 -4.29
C LYS A 524 -42.47 1.70 -3.41
N MET A 525 -42.60 1.84 -2.09
CA MET A 525 -41.94 0.96 -1.13
C MET A 525 -42.50 -0.47 -1.22
N ILE A 526 -41.62 -1.46 -1.23
CA ILE A 526 -41.93 -2.89 -1.33
C ILE A 526 -41.07 -3.70 -0.35
N LYS A 527 -41.34 -5.00 -0.21
CA LYS A 527 -40.54 -5.86 0.65
C LYS A 527 -39.20 -6.22 -0.02
N PRO A 528 -38.08 -6.26 0.73
CA PRO A 528 -36.80 -6.78 0.26
C PRO A 528 -36.87 -8.16 -0.41
N SER A 529 -37.74 -9.04 0.08
CA SER A 529 -37.96 -10.37 -0.49
C SER A 529 -38.42 -10.33 -1.95
N ASP A 530 -39.25 -9.34 -2.31
CA ASP A 530 -39.82 -9.24 -3.65
C ASP A 530 -38.73 -8.84 -4.68
N PHE A 531 -37.79 -7.99 -4.26
CA PHE A 531 -36.61 -7.66 -5.06
C PHE A 531 -35.72 -8.88 -5.29
N ILE A 532 -35.47 -9.68 -4.26
CA ILE A 532 -34.65 -10.89 -4.36
C ILE A 532 -35.32 -11.90 -5.29
N LEU A 533 -36.65 -12.06 -5.19
CA LEU A 533 -37.42 -12.88 -6.11
C LEU A 533 -37.28 -12.39 -7.56
N GLN A 534 -37.39 -11.08 -7.79
CA GLN A 534 -37.18 -10.51 -9.11
C GLN A 534 -35.75 -10.74 -9.63
N LEU A 535 -34.73 -10.55 -8.79
CA LEU A 535 -33.33 -10.81 -9.17
C LEU A 535 -33.12 -12.31 -9.52
N SER A 536 -33.81 -13.21 -8.82
CA SER A 536 -33.79 -14.65 -9.09
C SER A 536 -34.57 -15.05 -10.34
N SER A 537 -35.54 -14.23 -10.79
CA SER A 537 -36.36 -14.49 -11.98
C SER A 537 -35.70 -14.05 -13.28
N LEU A 538 -34.69 -13.16 -13.23
CA LEU A 538 -33.97 -12.70 -14.41
C LEU A 538 -33.47 -13.87 -15.27
N ASN A 539 -33.42 -13.70 -16.59
CA ASN A 539 -33.07 -14.80 -17.47
C ASN A 539 -31.54 -15.03 -17.46
N SER A 540 -31.08 -16.28 -17.47
CA SER A 540 -29.64 -16.62 -17.38
C SER A 540 -28.83 -16.27 -18.64
N ASN A 541 -29.44 -15.64 -19.65
CA ASN A 541 -28.78 -15.27 -20.88
C ASN A 541 -27.87 -14.05 -20.64
N PRO A 542 -26.52 -14.21 -20.65
CA PRO A 542 -25.60 -13.12 -20.35
C PRO A 542 -25.72 -11.97 -21.34
N ASN A 543 -26.15 -12.23 -22.58
CA ASN A 543 -26.26 -11.23 -23.63
C ASN A 543 -27.42 -10.23 -23.42
N LYS A 544 -28.34 -10.53 -22.49
CA LYS A 544 -29.45 -9.63 -22.13
C LYS A 544 -29.21 -8.85 -20.84
N ILE A 545 -28.17 -9.19 -20.08
CA ILE A 545 -27.87 -8.51 -18.81
C ILE A 545 -26.72 -7.54 -19.05
N LYS A 546 -26.93 -6.30 -18.62
CA LYS A 546 -25.93 -5.25 -18.67
C LYS A 546 -25.62 -4.79 -17.24
N THR A 547 -24.41 -5.10 -16.76
CA THR A 547 -23.98 -4.68 -15.42
C THR A 547 -23.25 -3.35 -15.50
N ARG A 548 -23.60 -2.42 -14.61
CA ARG A 548 -22.95 -1.12 -14.45
C ARG A 548 -22.48 -0.94 -13.02
N VAL A 549 -21.27 -0.44 -12.85
CA VAL A 549 -20.76 0.08 -11.60
C VAL A 549 -20.80 1.59 -11.68
N ILE A 550 -21.55 2.20 -10.78
CA ILE A 550 -21.72 3.64 -10.68
C ILE A 550 -21.07 4.11 -9.39
N VAL A 551 -20.15 5.06 -9.50
CA VAL A 551 -19.54 5.73 -8.35
C VAL A 551 -20.01 7.17 -8.31
N ILE A 552 -20.66 7.56 -7.21
CA ILE A 552 -21.07 8.94 -6.95
C ILE A 552 -20.07 9.55 -5.98
N GLN A 553 -19.29 10.49 -6.51
CA GLN A 553 -18.25 11.18 -5.75
C GLN A 553 -18.28 12.68 -6.11
N PRO A 554 -19.17 13.47 -5.50
CA PRO A 554 -19.33 14.88 -5.81
C PRO A 554 -18.18 15.74 -5.30
N HIS A 555 -17.18 15.18 -4.60
CA HIS A 555 -16.03 15.95 -4.15
C HIS A 555 -15.28 16.58 -5.34
N THR A 556 -15.12 15.87 -6.45
CA THR A 556 -14.57 16.42 -7.69
C THR A 556 -15.61 17.30 -8.38
N THR A 557 -15.25 18.56 -8.62
CA THR A 557 -16.09 19.49 -9.38
C THR A 557 -15.62 19.60 -10.83
N LYS A 558 -16.57 19.82 -11.74
CA LYS A 558 -16.30 19.93 -13.18
C LYS A 558 -15.35 21.08 -13.48
N SER A 559 -15.61 22.25 -12.88
CA SER A 559 -14.83 23.44 -13.15
C SER A 559 -13.36 23.30 -12.71
N TYR A 560 -13.10 22.62 -11.57
CA TYR A 560 -11.74 22.39 -11.09
C TYR A 560 -11.03 21.31 -11.90
N TYR A 561 -11.72 20.20 -12.20
CA TYR A 561 -11.12 19.08 -12.93
C TYR A 561 -10.71 19.48 -14.36
N THR A 562 -11.54 20.28 -15.04
CA THR A 562 -11.28 20.76 -16.41
C THR A 562 -10.19 21.83 -16.47
N LYS A 563 -10.10 22.72 -15.47
CA LYS A 563 -9.06 23.77 -15.39
C LYS A 563 -7.68 23.24 -14.99
N SER A 564 -7.62 22.16 -14.21
CA SER A 564 -6.38 21.62 -13.63
C SER A 564 -5.52 20.83 -14.63
N GLN A 565 -5.25 21.39 -15.81
CA GLN A 565 -4.40 20.72 -16.80
C GLN A 565 -2.96 20.62 -16.28
N ASN A 566 -2.33 19.45 -16.44
CA ASN A 566 -0.94 19.15 -16.07
C ASN A 566 -0.59 19.23 -14.58
N SER A 567 -1.55 19.18 -13.65
CA SER A 567 -1.24 19.04 -12.22
C SER A 567 -0.98 17.59 -11.85
N ASN A 568 -0.01 17.35 -10.95
CA ASN A 568 0.21 16.02 -10.40
C ASN A 568 -1.01 15.50 -9.65
N ILE A 569 -1.81 16.38 -9.04
CA ILE A 569 -3.09 16.03 -8.40
C ILE A 569 -4.02 15.36 -9.42
N LYS A 570 -4.21 15.96 -10.60
CA LYS A 570 -5.05 15.41 -11.66
C LYS A 570 -4.47 14.10 -12.20
N ARG A 571 -3.17 14.05 -12.49
CA ARG A 571 -2.51 12.82 -12.98
C ARG A 571 -2.70 11.65 -12.03
N GLN A 572 -2.58 11.89 -10.73
CA GLN A 572 -2.81 10.89 -9.69
C GLN A 572 -4.25 10.36 -9.71
N LEU A 573 -5.23 11.27 -9.77
CA LEU A 573 -6.63 10.88 -9.86
C LEU A 573 -6.92 10.12 -11.17
N ASP A 574 -6.38 10.58 -12.31
CA ASP A 574 -6.61 9.96 -13.61
C ASP A 574 -6.04 8.54 -13.66
N VAL A 575 -4.82 8.34 -13.15
CA VAL A 575 -4.23 7.00 -12.99
C VAL A 575 -5.14 6.08 -12.18
N LEU A 576 -5.63 6.56 -11.03
CA LEU A 576 -6.51 5.79 -10.15
C LEU A 576 -7.84 5.42 -10.86
N LEU A 577 -8.43 6.37 -11.59
CA LEU A 577 -9.69 6.18 -12.30
C LEU A 577 -9.54 5.24 -13.50
N VAL A 578 -8.50 5.40 -14.32
CA VAL A 578 -8.23 4.50 -15.46
C VAL A 578 -7.92 3.09 -14.98
N SER A 579 -7.15 2.95 -13.90
CA SER A 579 -6.86 1.65 -13.27
C SER A 579 -8.15 0.96 -12.79
N SER A 580 -9.03 1.70 -12.13
CA SER A 580 -10.32 1.18 -11.65
C SER A 580 -11.27 0.83 -12.79
N ASP A 581 -11.33 1.67 -13.84
CA ASP A 581 -12.12 1.44 -15.05
C ASP A 581 -11.69 0.16 -15.76
N ASN A 582 -10.38 -0.03 -15.96
CA ASN A 582 -9.82 -1.24 -16.54
C ASN A 582 -10.17 -2.49 -15.71
N ALA A 583 -10.04 -2.42 -14.38
CA ALA A 583 -10.41 -3.51 -13.49
C ALA A 583 -11.90 -3.88 -13.59
N ILE A 584 -12.79 -2.88 -13.66
CA ILE A 584 -14.24 -3.09 -13.77
C ILE A 584 -14.61 -3.66 -15.15
N LYS A 585 -14.09 -3.06 -16.22
CA LYS A 585 -14.31 -3.51 -17.60
C LYS A 585 -13.79 -4.91 -17.86
N SER A 586 -12.68 -5.31 -17.22
CA SER A 586 -12.16 -6.68 -17.31
C SER A 586 -13.14 -7.74 -16.76
N SER A 587 -14.08 -7.33 -15.89
CA SER A 587 -15.16 -8.19 -15.38
C SER A 587 -16.42 -8.18 -16.26
N GLY A 588 -16.40 -7.48 -17.40
CA GLY A 588 -17.53 -7.35 -18.32
C GLY A 588 -18.60 -6.33 -17.89
N ALA A 589 -18.33 -5.50 -16.88
CA ALA A 589 -19.23 -4.43 -16.45
C ALA A 589 -18.80 -3.07 -17.03
N GLU A 590 -19.75 -2.15 -17.17
CA GLU A 590 -19.42 -0.75 -17.45
C GLU A 590 -19.08 -0.01 -16.17
N PHE A 591 -18.18 0.97 -16.26
CA PHE A 591 -17.86 1.87 -15.16
C PHE A 591 -18.25 3.29 -15.52
N HIS A 592 -18.92 3.97 -14.58
CA HIS A 592 -19.26 5.38 -14.69
C HIS A 592 -19.05 6.07 -13.34
N ILE A 593 -18.45 7.26 -13.37
CA ILE A 593 -18.25 8.10 -12.20
C ILE A 593 -19.02 9.40 -12.36
N ILE A 594 -19.77 9.78 -11.32
CA ILE A 594 -20.59 10.98 -11.27
C ILE A 594 -19.93 12.00 -10.34
N GLY A 595 -19.45 13.09 -10.93
CA GLY A 595 -18.91 14.26 -10.24
C GLY A 595 -19.92 15.41 -10.15
N PHE A 596 -19.54 16.49 -9.47
CA PHE A 596 -20.40 17.67 -9.29
C PHE A 596 -20.26 18.66 -10.44
N ASN A 597 -21.38 18.97 -11.10
CA ASN A 597 -21.48 20.10 -12.02
C ASN A 597 -21.71 21.39 -11.21
N ASP A 598 -20.65 22.18 -11.04
CA ASP A 598 -20.63 23.44 -10.32
C ASP A 598 -20.77 24.68 -11.22
N GLU A 599 -21.14 24.46 -12.49
CA GLU A 599 -21.34 25.49 -13.53
C GLU A 599 -22.79 25.94 -13.67
#